data_AF-A0A955DPU7-F1
#
_entry.id   AF-A0A955DPU7-F1
#
_cell.length_a   1.000
_cell.length_b   1.000
_cell.length_c   1.000
_cell.angle_alpha   90.00
_cell.angle_beta   90.00
_cell.angle_gamma   90.00
#
_symmetry.space_group_name_H-M   'P 1'
#
loop_
_entity.id
_entity.type
_entity.pdbx_description
1 polymer ?
#
loop_
_entity_poly.entity_id
_entity_poly.type
_entity_poly.pdbx_seq_one_letter_code
_entity_poly.pdbx_strand_id
1 'polypeptide(L)'
;MMQCAVTSMTTGDWSIVAAVYVGIVFVAWRTQHRMRGVADFLAAGRSAGRYMLTISYGVAAVGAITVIAYFETYFRAGFALHWWEPITQGSILLAMLTGWVVYRFRRTRCLTLAEFFERRYSRRFRVFAGTCAFLSGLLNFAIFPAVGSRFFVHFCGVPETFALGSFTMSTYIPVMAVLVATALWFVFAGGQVSVLVTDFVQGVFSNIVFVGL
;
A
#
# COMPACT_ATOMS: atom_id res chain seq x y z
N MET A 1 21.05 19.98 -13.62
CA MET A 1 20.05 20.69 -14.46
C MET A 1 19.57 19.74 -15.54
N MET A 2 18.64 18.86 -15.21
CA MET A 2 18.03 17.93 -16.17
C MET A 2 16.54 18.21 -16.13
N GLN A 3 16.12 19.24 -16.88
CA GLN A 3 14.72 19.43 -17.23
C GLN A 3 14.34 18.29 -18.17
N CYS A 4 13.90 17.16 -17.60
CA CYS A 4 13.13 16.20 -18.37
C CYS A 4 11.82 16.90 -18.76
N ALA A 5 11.59 17.04 -20.06
CA ALA A 5 10.36 17.55 -20.61
C ALA A 5 9.18 16.73 -20.06
N VAL A 6 8.42 17.31 -19.11
CA VAL A 6 7.10 16.83 -18.75
C VAL A 6 6.21 17.12 -19.95
N THR A 7 6.16 16.20 -20.90
CA THR A 7 5.13 16.19 -21.92
C THR A 7 3.81 16.09 -21.16
N SER A 8 2.98 17.13 -21.27
CA SER A 8 1.67 17.15 -20.64
C SER A 8 0.90 15.90 -21.07
N MET A 9 0.40 15.12 -20.11
CA MET A 9 -0.34 13.89 -20.40
C MET A 9 -1.44 14.19 -21.42
N THR A 10 -1.48 13.43 -22.51
CA THR A 10 -2.51 13.64 -23.52
C THR A 10 -3.88 13.33 -22.93
N THR A 11 -4.95 13.93 -23.46
CA THR A 11 -6.33 13.68 -22.98
C THR A 11 -6.70 12.19 -23.01
N GLY A 12 -6.04 11.40 -23.88
CA GLY A 12 -6.13 9.95 -23.92
C GLY A 12 -5.56 9.27 -22.66
N ASP A 13 -4.40 9.69 -22.17
CA ASP A 13 -3.76 9.11 -20.97
C ASP A 13 -4.60 9.36 -19.72
N TRP A 14 -5.20 10.56 -19.61
CA TRP A 14 -6.14 10.89 -18.54
C TRP A 14 -7.39 10.01 -18.54
N SER A 15 -7.87 9.61 -19.73
CA SER A 15 -9.03 8.71 -19.83
C SER A 15 -8.74 7.32 -19.30
N ILE A 16 -7.52 6.80 -19.50
CA ILE A 16 -7.08 5.50 -19.01
C ILE A 16 -6.95 5.52 -17.48
N VAL A 17 -6.31 6.56 -16.93
CA VAL A 17 -6.18 6.74 -15.48
C VAL A 17 -7.57 6.86 -14.82
N ALA A 18 -8.46 7.67 -15.39
CA ALA A 18 -9.82 7.83 -14.90
C ALA A 18 -10.61 6.50 -14.98
N ALA A 19 -10.49 5.76 -16.08
CA ALA A 19 -11.16 4.47 -16.24
C ALA A 19 -10.69 3.43 -15.22
N VAL A 20 -9.38 3.34 -14.97
CA VAL A 20 -8.81 2.43 -13.96
C VAL A 20 -9.26 2.86 -12.55
N TYR A 21 -9.21 4.14 -12.24
CA TYR A 21 -9.65 4.66 -10.95
C TYR A 21 -11.14 4.38 -10.70
N VAL A 22 -12.01 4.67 -11.67
CA VAL A 22 -13.44 4.38 -11.60
C VAL A 22 -13.70 2.88 -11.48
N GLY A 23 -12.95 2.05 -12.22
CA GLY A 23 -13.03 0.59 -12.10
C GLY A 23 -12.73 0.09 -10.69
N ILE A 24 -11.68 0.61 -10.05
CA ILE A 24 -11.31 0.26 -8.67
C ILE A 24 -12.36 0.75 -7.67
N VAL A 25 -12.85 1.99 -7.81
CA VAL A 25 -13.91 2.54 -6.97
C VAL A 25 -15.19 1.71 -7.10
N PHE A 26 -15.56 1.29 -8.31
CA PHE A 26 -16.73 0.47 -8.57
C PHE A 26 -16.62 -0.92 -7.93
N VAL A 27 -15.46 -1.58 -8.07
CA VAL A 27 -15.18 -2.88 -7.44
C VAL A 27 -15.24 -2.76 -5.91
N ALA A 28 -14.67 -1.69 -5.35
CA ALA A 28 -14.72 -1.43 -3.93
C ALA A 28 -16.15 -1.23 -3.45
N TRP A 29 -16.92 -0.35 -4.10
CA TRP A 29 -18.32 -0.07 -3.78
C TRP A 29 -19.18 -1.34 -3.80
N ARG A 30 -19.00 -2.20 -4.82
CA ARG A 30 -19.72 -3.47 -4.94
C ARG A 30 -19.33 -4.47 -3.84
N THR A 31 -18.13 -4.34 -3.27
CA THR A 31 -17.61 -5.24 -2.24
C THR A 31 -18.02 -4.81 -0.82
N GLN A 32 -18.51 -3.58 -0.61
CA GLN A 32 -18.90 -3.04 0.70
C GLN A 32 -19.99 -3.86 1.40
N HIS A 33 -20.90 -4.46 0.63
CA HIS A 33 -21.97 -5.32 1.17
C HIS A 33 -21.47 -6.61 1.87
N ARG A 34 -20.17 -6.95 1.75
CA ARG A 34 -19.56 -8.09 2.43
C ARG A 34 -19.06 -7.78 3.84
N MET A 35 -19.04 -6.52 4.27
CA MET A 35 -18.71 -6.17 5.65
C MET A 35 -19.93 -6.35 6.56
N ARG A 36 -19.95 -7.42 7.37
CA ARG A 36 -21.04 -7.66 8.32
C ARG A 36 -20.61 -7.58 9.79
N GLY A 37 -19.32 -7.45 10.09
CA GLY A 37 -18.84 -7.25 11.46
C GLY A 37 -17.35 -6.90 11.64
N VAL A 38 -16.92 -6.75 12.89
CA VAL A 38 -15.56 -6.32 13.29
C VAL A 38 -14.48 -7.33 12.86
N ALA A 39 -14.79 -8.63 12.85
CA ALA A 39 -13.87 -9.66 12.34
C ALA A 39 -13.68 -9.57 10.82
N ASP A 40 -14.68 -9.08 10.09
CA ASP A 40 -14.57 -8.79 8.66
C ASP A 40 -13.77 -7.51 8.42
N PHE A 41 -13.90 -6.53 9.31
CA PHE A 41 -13.10 -5.30 9.28
C PHE A 41 -11.61 -5.56 9.58
N LEU A 42 -11.30 -6.39 10.58
CA LEU A 42 -9.93 -6.60 11.08
C LEU A 42 -9.20 -7.83 10.52
N ALA A 43 -9.92 -8.81 9.99
CA ALA A 43 -9.31 -10.05 9.48
C ALA A 43 -9.96 -10.58 8.19
N ALA A 44 -10.72 -9.74 7.49
CA ALA A 44 -11.46 -10.11 6.28
C ALA A 44 -12.27 -11.42 6.42
N GLY A 45 -12.82 -11.66 7.62
CA GLY A 45 -13.62 -12.84 7.95
C GLY A 45 -12.87 -14.17 7.85
N ARG A 46 -11.53 -14.13 7.67
CA ARG A 46 -10.69 -15.30 7.32
C ARG A 46 -11.18 -16.08 6.09
N SER A 47 -11.98 -15.45 5.25
CA SER A 47 -12.64 -16.08 4.09
C SER A 47 -11.80 -15.99 2.81
N ALA A 48 -10.69 -15.26 2.86
CA ALA A 48 -9.82 -15.04 1.72
C ALA A 48 -9.04 -16.30 1.31
N GLY A 49 -9.19 -16.70 0.04
CA GLY A 49 -8.46 -17.83 -0.54
C GLY A 49 -6.96 -17.57 -0.68
N ARG A 50 -6.16 -18.65 -0.80
CA ARG A 50 -4.69 -18.58 -0.91
C ARG A 50 -4.21 -17.66 -2.02
N TYR A 51 -4.76 -17.80 -3.23
CA TYR A 51 -4.36 -17.01 -4.39
C TYR A 51 -4.65 -15.51 -4.23
N MET A 52 -5.82 -15.18 -3.65
CA MET A 52 -6.18 -13.80 -3.38
C MET A 52 -5.21 -13.20 -2.34
N LEU A 53 -4.93 -13.91 -1.26
CA LEU A 53 -3.98 -13.47 -0.24
C LEU A 53 -2.56 -13.28 -0.79
N THR A 54 -2.07 -14.19 -1.65
CA THR A 54 -0.71 -14.08 -2.21
C THR A 54 -0.57 -12.92 -3.16
N ILE A 55 -1.55 -12.70 -4.05
CA ILE A 55 -1.49 -11.62 -5.02
C ILE A 55 -1.67 -10.27 -4.33
N SER A 56 -2.69 -10.11 -3.47
CA SER A 56 -2.89 -8.85 -2.77
C SER A 56 -1.72 -8.49 -1.86
N TYR A 57 -1.09 -9.47 -1.18
CA TYR A 57 0.08 -9.19 -0.35
C TYR A 57 1.30 -8.78 -1.19
N GLY A 58 1.48 -9.38 -2.37
CA GLY A 58 2.53 -8.97 -3.31
C GLY A 58 2.34 -7.54 -3.80
N VAL A 59 1.10 -7.16 -4.13
CA VAL A 59 0.77 -5.81 -4.61
C VAL A 59 0.87 -4.78 -3.51
N ALA A 60 0.47 -5.11 -2.29
CA ALA A 60 0.63 -4.22 -1.15
C ALA A 60 2.11 -3.83 -0.90
N ALA A 61 3.06 -4.68 -1.34
CA ALA A 61 4.50 -4.39 -1.29
C ALA A 61 5.01 -3.60 -2.51
N VAL A 62 4.24 -3.49 -3.59
CA VAL A 62 4.63 -2.83 -4.84
C VAL A 62 3.75 -1.59 -5.07
N GLY A 63 4.32 -0.41 -4.85
CA GLY A 63 3.65 0.87 -5.08
C GLY A 63 4.55 1.88 -5.80
N ALA A 64 3.99 3.03 -6.19
CA ALA A 64 4.77 4.10 -6.84
C ALA A 64 6.01 4.51 -6.00
N ILE A 65 5.86 4.53 -4.68
CA ILE A 65 6.93 4.90 -3.74
C ILE A 65 8.06 3.87 -3.76
N THR A 66 7.73 2.57 -3.81
CA THR A 66 8.77 1.53 -3.83
C THR A 66 9.56 1.58 -5.14
N VAL A 67 8.88 1.85 -6.26
CA VAL A 67 9.55 2.06 -7.56
C VAL A 67 10.54 3.24 -7.47
N ILE A 68 10.11 4.39 -6.96
CA ILE A 68 10.98 5.56 -6.78
C ILE A 68 12.13 5.26 -5.82
N ALA A 69 11.86 4.58 -4.71
CA ALA A 69 12.87 4.22 -3.72
C ALA A 69 13.94 3.30 -4.32
N TYR A 70 13.53 2.33 -5.16
CA TYR A 70 14.46 1.48 -5.88
C TYR A 70 15.32 2.29 -6.87
N PHE A 71 14.71 3.18 -7.66
CA PHE A 71 15.44 4.06 -8.57
C PHE A 71 16.43 4.98 -7.85
N GLU A 72 16.03 5.61 -6.74
CA GLU A 72 16.92 6.46 -5.93
C GLU A 72 18.09 5.66 -5.37
N THR A 73 17.81 4.44 -4.90
CA THR A 73 18.82 3.55 -4.34
C THR A 73 19.83 3.09 -5.41
N TYR A 74 19.35 2.66 -6.58
CA TYR A 74 20.21 2.27 -7.70
C TYR A 74 21.03 3.43 -8.24
N PHE A 75 20.46 4.65 -8.29
CA PHE A 75 21.19 5.82 -8.74
C PHE A 75 22.32 6.23 -7.80
N ARG A 76 22.13 6.10 -6.48
CA ARG A 76 23.15 6.49 -5.48
C ARG A 76 24.20 5.43 -5.20
N ALA A 77 23.78 4.17 -5.08
CA ALA A 77 24.63 3.09 -4.59
C ALA A 77 24.95 2.03 -5.66
N GLY A 78 24.39 2.15 -6.86
CA GLY A 78 24.55 1.17 -7.93
C GLY A 78 23.86 -0.18 -7.63
N PHE A 79 24.27 -1.23 -8.35
CA PHE A 79 23.70 -2.58 -8.21
C PHE A 79 24.15 -3.35 -6.96
N ALA A 80 25.07 -2.80 -6.15
CA ALA A 80 25.63 -3.49 -4.99
C ALA A 80 24.56 -3.84 -3.93
N LEU A 81 23.54 -2.99 -3.76
CA LEU A 81 22.46 -3.24 -2.80
C LEU A 81 21.51 -4.36 -3.23
N HIS A 82 21.42 -4.64 -4.53
CA HIS A 82 20.57 -5.72 -5.03
C HIS A 82 21.07 -7.11 -4.57
N TRP A 83 22.36 -7.25 -4.22
CA TRP A 83 22.90 -8.51 -3.71
C TRP A 83 22.18 -9.01 -2.43
N TRP A 84 21.72 -8.10 -1.58
CA TRP A 84 21.07 -8.44 -0.31
C TRP A 84 19.60 -8.87 -0.44
N GLU A 85 18.93 -8.49 -1.53
CA GLU A 85 17.52 -8.82 -1.77
C GLU A 85 17.25 -10.33 -1.88
N PRO A 86 17.95 -11.12 -2.72
CA PRO A 86 17.68 -12.55 -2.83
C PRO A 86 17.98 -13.30 -1.53
N ILE A 87 18.98 -12.85 -0.76
CA ILE A 87 19.31 -13.41 0.56
C ILE A 87 18.15 -13.18 1.53
N THR A 88 17.61 -11.96 1.54
CA THR A 88 16.49 -11.58 2.43
C THR A 88 15.21 -12.32 2.05
N GLN A 89 14.85 -12.35 0.77
CA GLN A 89 13.69 -13.09 0.24
C GLN A 89 13.81 -14.60 0.51
N GLY A 90 15.01 -15.17 0.30
CA GLY A 90 15.30 -16.57 0.62
C GLY A 90 15.11 -16.89 2.09
N SER A 91 15.56 -16.01 3.00
CA SER A 91 15.38 -16.19 4.44
C SER A 91 13.90 -16.17 4.85
N ILE A 92 13.09 -15.27 4.27
CA ILE A 92 11.65 -15.18 4.52
C ILE A 92 10.95 -16.43 4.00
N LEU A 93 11.32 -16.92 2.81
CA LEU A 93 10.77 -18.15 2.25
C LEU A 93 11.05 -19.35 3.15
N LEU A 94 12.28 -19.50 3.65
CA LEU A 94 12.64 -20.56 4.60
C LEU A 94 11.85 -20.44 5.91
N ALA A 95 11.67 -19.22 6.43
CA ALA A 95 10.85 -18.97 7.61
C ALA A 95 9.36 -19.30 7.38
N MET A 96 8.84 -19.07 6.16
CA MET A 96 7.48 -19.45 5.77
C MET A 96 7.32 -20.97 5.63
N LEU A 97 8.31 -21.66 5.05
CA LEU A 97 8.31 -23.11 4.85
C LEU A 97 8.38 -23.88 6.17
N THR A 98 9.24 -23.44 7.09
CA THR A 98 9.33 -24.03 8.44
C THR A 98 8.06 -23.80 9.26
N GLY A 99 7.21 -22.84 8.86
CA GLY A 99 5.90 -22.58 9.45
C GLY A 99 5.97 -22.11 10.92
N TRP A 100 7.16 -21.83 11.44
CA TRP A 100 7.43 -21.70 12.88
C TRP A 100 6.52 -20.68 13.57
N VAL A 101 6.35 -19.50 12.97
CA VAL A 101 5.49 -18.44 13.50
C VAL A 101 4.08 -18.49 12.91
N VAL A 102 3.97 -18.63 11.59
CA VAL A 102 2.68 -18.54 10.88
C VAL A 102 1.72 -19.65 11.28
N TYR A 103 2.20 -20.89 11.46
CA TYR A 103 1.36 -22.01 11.88
C TYR A 103 0.82 -21.81 13.30
N ARG A 104 1.68 -21.37 14.22
CA ARG A 104 1.34 -21.10 15.61
C ARG A 104 0.33 -19.95 15.72
N PHE A 105 0.52 -18.89 14.93
CA PHE A 105 -0.38 -17.74 14.85
C PHE A 105 -1.77 -18.13 14.33
N ARG A 106 -1.85 -19.00 13.32
CA ARG A 106 -3.14 -19.51 12.82
C ARG A 106 -3.87 -20.36 13.84
N ARG A 107 -3.17 -21.16 14.65
CA ARG A 107 -3.77 -22.00 15.70
C ARG A 107 -4.38 -21.20 16.85
N THR A 108 -3.79 -20.09 17.25
CA THR A 108 -4.29 -19.30 18.39
C THR A 108 -5.52 -18.46 18.08
N ARG A 109 -5.90 -18.33 16.80
CA ARG A 109 -7.04 -17.54 16.32
C ARG A 109 -7.03 -16.08 16.83
N CYS A 110 -5.87 -15.53 17.15
CA CYS A 110 -5.70 -14.12 17.50
C CYS A 110 -6.01 -13.21 16.31
N LEU A 111 -6.45 -11.99 16.58
CA LEU A 111 -6.72 -10.98 15.55
C LEU A 111 -5.51 -10.07 15.29
N THR A 112 -4.61 -9.94 16.27
CA THR A 112 -3.42 -9.08 16.16
C THR A 112 -2.15 -9.82 16.59
N LEU A 113 -1.01 -9.43 16.03
CA LEU A 113 0.29 -9.95 16.44
C LEU A 113 0.61 -9.61 17.91
N ALA A 114 0.17 -8.45 18.39
CA ALA A 114 0.33 -8.04 19.79
C ALA A 114 -0.42 -8.97 20.76
N GLU A 115 -1.61 -9.45 20.40
CA GLU A 115 -2.35 -10.45 21.20
C GLU A 115 -1.65 -11.82 21.21
N PHE A 116 -1.07 -12.22 20.08
CA PHE A 116 -0.28 -13.45 20.01
C PHE A 116 0.92 -13.39 20.97
N PHE A 117 1.59 -12.25 21.02
CA PHE A 117 2.68 -11.99 21.95
C PHE A 117 2.24 -11.91 23.42
N GLU A 118 1.03 -11.43 23.70
CA GLU A 118 0.45 -11.46 25.05
C GLU A 118 0.31 -12.89 25.56
N ARG A 119 -0.26 -13.79 24.74
CA ARG A 119 -0.49 -15.19 25.14
C ARG A 119 0.81 -15.97 25.34
N ARG A 120 1.92 -15.55 24.72
CA ARG A 120 3.21 -16.24 24.82
C ARG A 120 4.11 -15.70 25.93
N TYR A 121 4.05 -14.40 26.20
CA TYR A 121 4.98 -13.70 27.10
C TYR A 121 4.28 -13.02 28.26
N SER A 122 3.72 -11.82 28.06
CA SER A 122 3.07 -11.06 29.13
C SER A 122 2.27 -9.86 28.60
N ARG A 123 1.39 -9.30 29.46
CA ARG A 123 0.60 -8.09 29.17
C ARG A 123 1.46 -6.84 28.94
N ARG A 124 2.62 -6.72 29.60
CA ARG A 124 3.55 -5.60 29.39
C ARG A 124 4.16 -5.64 27.99
N PHE A 125 4.49 -6.83 27.50
CA PHE A 125 5.04 -7.00 26.15
C PHE A 125 4.01 -6.70 25.06
N ARG A 126 2.71 -6.95 25.30
CA ARG A 126 1.63 -6.54 24.39
C ARG A 126 1.59 -5.04 24.17
N VAL A 127 1.68 -4.25 25.24
CA VAL A 127 1.63 -2.77 25.12
C VAL A 127 2.84 -2.28 24.35
N PHE A 128 4.04 -2.79 24.65
CA PHE A 128 5.26 -2.43 23.91
C PHE A 128 5.14 -2.75 22.41
N ALA A 129 4.84 -4.01 22.07
CA ALA A 129 4.72 -4.44 20.67
C ALA A 129 3.59 -3.70 19.94
N GLY A 130 2.46 -3.44 20.61
CA GLY A 130 1.35 -2.68 20.08
C GLY A 130 1.73 -1.22 19.78
N THR A 131 2.43 -0.55 20.69
CA THR A 131 2.90 0.83 20.47
C THR A 131 3.94 0.91 19.36
N CYS A 132 4.88 -0.04 19.29
CA CYS A 132 5.86 -0.09 18.19
C CYS A 132 5.17 -0.30 16.83
N ALA A 133 4.21 -1.22 16.74
CA ALA A 133 3.46 -1.47 15.52
C ALA A 133 2.63 -0.24 15.12
N PHE A 134 2.00 0.43 16.08
CA PHE A 134 1.24 1.66 15.85
C PHE A 134 2.13 2.80 15.35
N LEU A 135 3.29 3.02 15.99
CA LEU A 135 4.21 4.10 15.62
C LEU A 135 4.82 3.85 14.23
N SER A 136 5.22 2.60 13.94
CA SER A 136 5.69 2.20 12.62
C SER A 136 4.61 2.39 11.54
N GLY A 137 3.37 2.01 11.84
CA GLY A 137 2.23 2.22 10.95
C GLY A 137 1.94 3.71 10.71
N LEU A 138 1.97 4.54 11.75
CA LEU A 138 1.76 5.99 11.64
C LEU A 138 2.83 6.65 10.76
N LEU A 139 4.10 6.29 10.95
CA LEU A 139 5.21 6.77 10.12
C LEU A 139 5.04 6.34 8.66
N ASN A 140 4.63 5.09 8.43
CA ASN A 140 4.35 4.58 7.09
C ASN A 140 3.23 5.39 6.41
N PHE A 141 2.10 5.60 7.10
CA PHE A 141 0.99 6.40 6.60
C PHE A 141 1.31 7.90 6.44
N ALA A 142 2.36 8.42 7.09
CA ALA A 142 2.82 9.78 6.87
C ALA A 142 3.72 9.90 5.63
N ILE A 143 4.64 8.96 5.44
CA ILE A 143 5.63 8.99 4.36
C ILE A 143 4.99 8.61 3.01
N PHE A 144 4.08 7.64 2.99
CA PHE A 144 3.51 7.13 1.75
C PHE A 144 2.76 8.21 0.95
N PRO A 145 1.77 8.92 1.51
CA PRO A 145 1.07 9.99 0.82
C PRO A 145 1.99 11.17 0.47
N ALA A 146 3.00 11.44 1.29
CA ALA A 146 3.97 12.50 1.06
C ALA A 146 4.85 12.25 -0.17
N VAL A 147 5.38 11.04 -0.33
CA VAL A 147 6.15 10.73 -1.54
C VAL A 147 5.21 10.59 -2.74
N GLY A 148 4.01 10.03 -2.54
CA GLY A 148 2.98 9.88 -3.57
C GLY A 148 2.50 11.21 -4.18
N SER A 149 2.18 12.22 -3.35
CA SER A 149 1.72 13.50 -3.89
C SER A 149 2.82 14.27 -4.62
N ARG A 150 4.09 14.15 -4.20
CA ARG A 150 5.22 14.70 -4.96
C ARG A 150 5.38 14.03 -6.33
N PHE A 151 5.22 12.71 -6.37
CA PHE A 151 5.19 11.97 -7.63
C PHE A 151 4.07 12.45 -8.55
N PHE A 152 2.84 12.58 -8.04
CA PHE A 152 1.70 13.07 -8.84
C PHE A 152 1.89 14.52 -9.32
N VAL A 153 2.38 15.43 -8.47
CA VAL A 153 2.64 16.83 -8.89
C VAL A 153 3.68 16.89 -10.01
N HIS A 154 4.75 16.09 -9.91
CA HIS A 154 5.82 16.08 -10.90
C HIS A 154 5.41 15.40 -12.22
N PHE A 155 4.71 14.27 -12.16
CA PHE A 155 4.30 13.51 -13.36
C PHE A 155 3.06 14.10 -14.06
N CYS A 156 2.08 14.62 -13.31
CA CYS A 156 0.89 15.23 -13.90
C CYS A 156 1.11 16.68 -14.35
N GLY A 157 2.30 17.26 -14.09
CA GLY A 157 2.64 18.62 -14.53
C GLY A 157 1.76 19.72 -13.91
N VAL A 158 1.16 19.46 -12.75
CA VAL A 158 0.32 20.44 -12.05
C VAL A 158 1.24 21.53 -11.50
N PRO A 159 0.93 22.83 -11.67
CA PRO A 159 1.79 23.92 -11.22
C PRO A 159 2.17 23.75 -9.75
N GLU A 160 3.46 23.89 -9.44
CA GLU A 160 4.03 23.65 -8.10
C GLU A 160 3.47 24.60 -7.04
N THR A 161 2.89 25.72 -7.48
CA THR A 161 2.22 26.73 -6.66
C THR A 161 0.80 26.95 -7.17
N PHE A 162 -0.18 26.76 -6.28
CA PHE A 162 -1.54 27.20 -6.51
C PHE A 162 -1.77 28.46 -5.67
N ALA A 163 -1.96 29.59 -6.32
CA ALA A 163 -2.34 30.82 -5.64
C ALA A 163 -3.86 30.80 -5.42
N LEU A 164 -4.28 30.44 -4.21
CA LEU A 164 -5.67 30.60 -3.77
C LEU A 164 -5.78 31.98 -3.07
N GLY A 165 -5.94 33.03 -3.87
CA GLY A 165 -5.97 34.41 -3.37
C GLY A 165 -4.61 34.90 -2.88
N SER A 166 -4.54 35.46 -1.67
CA SER A 166 -3.34 36.06 -1.06
C SER A 166 -2.37 35.06 -0.42
N PHE A 167 -2.67 33.76 -0.44
CA PHE A 167 -1.80 32.71 0.09
C PHE A 167 -1.24 31.85 -1.05
N THR A 168 0.07 31.92 -1.25
CA THR A 168 0.80 30.99 -2.11
C THR A 168 1.02 29.68 -1.36
N MET A 169 0.22 28.65 -1.63
CA MET A 169 0.43 27.32 -1.06
C MET A 169 1.03 26.38 -2.11
N SER A 170 1.99 25.56 -1.68
CA SER A 170 2.55 24.51 -2.53
C SER A 170 1.49 23.44 -2.77
N THR A 171 1.24 23.11 -4.04
CA THR A 171 0.19 22.19 -4.52
C THR A 171 0.32 20.77 -3.96
N TYR A 172 1.48 20.43 -3.41
CA TYR A 172 1.76 19.18 -2.71
C TYR A 172 0.81 18.92 -1.51
N ILE A 173 0.51 19.93 -0.70
CA ILE A 173 -0.32 19.79 0.52
C ILE A 173 -1.76 19.41 0.19
N PRO A 174 -2.48 20.11 -0.71
CA PRO A 174 -3.85 19.73 -1.07
C PRO A 174 -3.92 18.37 -1.78
N VAL A 175 -2.95 18.04 -2.64
CA VAL A 175 -2.91 16.71 -3.30
C VAL A 175 -2.73 15.60 -2.27
N MET A 176 -1.83 15.79 -1.29
CA MET A 176 -1.67 14.85 -0.19
C MET A 176 -2.97 14.71 0.63
N ALA A 177 -3.67 15.81 0.93
CA ALA A 177 -4.93 15.77 1.65
C ALA A 177 -6.02 14.99 0.88
N VAL A 178 -6.12 15.16 -0.44
CA VAL A 178 -7.05 14.40 -1.29
C VAL A 178 -6.70 12.91 -1.32
N LEU A 179 -5.42 12.55 -1.45
CA LEU A 179 -4.97 11.16 -1.40
C LEU A 179 -5.30 10.49 -0.06
N VAL A 180 -5.08 11.20 1.05
CA VAL A 180 -5.43 10.69 2.38
C VAL A 180 -6.94 10.60 2.57
N ALA A 181 -7.70 11.61 2.11
CA ALA A 181 -9.16 11.62 2.22
C ALA A 181 -9.80 10.47 1.43
N THR A 182 -9.31 10.22 0.21
CA THR A 182 -9.76 9.08 -0.61
C THR A 182 -9.38 7.75 0.06
N ALA A 183 -8.15 7.59 0.54
CA ALA A 183 -7.74 6.38 1.27
C ALA A 183 -8.59 6.13 2.52
N LEU A 184 -8.88 7.17 3.30
CA LEU A 184 -9.77 7.08 4.47
C LEU A 184 -11.19 6.68 4.07
N TRP A 185 -11.72 7.29 3.01
CA TRP A 185 -13.03 6.92 2.47
C TRP A 185 -13.08 5.43 2.09
N PHE A 186 -12.08 4.93 1.38
CA PHE A 186 -11.98 3.51 1.01
C PHE A 186 -11.92 2.59 2.23
N VAL A 187 -11.10 2.92 3.24
CA VAL A 187 -10.96 2.12 4.46
C VAL A 187 -12.25 2.11 5.27
N PHE A 188 -12.91 3.26 5.45
CA PHE A 188 -14.15 3.33 6.21
C PHE A 188 -15.32 2.65 5.49
N ALA A 189 -15.38 2.76 4.16
CA ALA A 189 -16.52 2.29 3.41
C ALA A 189 -16.45 0.79 3.03
N GLY A 190 -15.25 0.20 2.93
CA GLY A 190 -15.08 -1.21 2.53
C GLY A 190 -14.17 -2.08 3.41
N GLY A 191 -13.41 -1.47 4.32
CA GLY A 191 -12.38 -2.07 5.18
C GLY A 191 -11.55 -3.18 4.57
N GLN A 192 -11.02 -4.10 5.39
CA GLN A 192 -9.95 -5.00 4.92
C GLN A 192 -10.38 -5.96 3.81
N VAL A 193 -11.65 -6.40 3.77
CA VAL A 193 -12.15 -7.23 2.66
C VAL A 193 -12.12 -6.47 1.35
N SER A 194 -12.61 -5.22 1.32
CA SER A 194 -12.62 -4.42 0.11
C SER A 194 -11.21 -4.09 -0.34
N VAL A 195 -10.32 -3.71 0.58
CA VAL A 195 -8.91 -3.43 0.28
C VAL A 195 -8.23 -4.65 -0.33
N LEU A 196 -8.45 -5.84 0.25
CA LEU A 196 -7.87 -7.07 -0.27
C LEU A 196 -8.34 -7.38 -1.70
N VAL A 197 -9.62 -7.16 -1.99
CA VAL A 197 -10.20 -7.40 -3.33
C VAL A 197 -9.72 -6.36 -4.34
N THR A 198 -9.63 -5.08 -3.96
CA THR A 198 -9.09 -4.04 -4.84
C THR A 198 -7.62 -4.29 -5.15
N ASP A 199 -6.82 -4.67 -4.14
CA ASP A 199 -5.41 -5.01 -4.31
C ASP A 199 -5.23 -6.24 -5.20
N PHE A 200 -6.13 -7.22 -5.10
CA PHE A 200 -6.12 -8.39 -5.98
C PHE A 200 -6.33 -8.01 -7.45
N VAL A 201 -7.37 -7.20 -7.72
CA VAL A 201 -7.69 -6.75 -9.09
C VAL A 201 -6.56 -5.89 -9.64
N GLN A 202 -6.02 -4.96 -8.83
CA GLN A 202 -4.86 -4.15 -9.19
C GLN A 202 -3.64 -5.03 -9.48
N GLY A 203 -3.44 -6.11 -8.72
CA GLY A 203 -2.35 -7.06 -8.94
C GLY A 203 -2.45 -7.85 -10.20
N VAL A 204 -3.63 -8.39 -10.50
CA VAL A 204 -3.87 -9.10 -11.76
C VAL A 204 -3.62 -8.16 -12.93
N PHE A 205 -4.15 -6.94 -12.87
CA PHE A 205 -3.90 -5.92 -13.89
C PHE A 205 -2.41 -5.60 -14.05
N SER A 206 -1.72 -5.30 -12.94
CA SER A 206 -0.29 -4.98 -12.97
C SER A 206 0.56 -6.12 -13.50
N ASN A 207 0.23 -7.37 -13.14
CA ASN A 207 0.97 -8.54 -13.62
C ASN A 207 0.79 -8.74 -15.14
N ILE A 208 -0.43 -8.56 -15.67
CA ILE A 208 -0.69 -8.61 -17.10
C ILE A 208 0.10 -7.53 -17.84
N VAL A 209 0.11 -6.29 -17.31
CA VAL A 209 0.87 -5.19 -17.89
C VAL A 209 2.37 -5.48 -17.88
N PHE A 210 2.92 -6.01 -16.78
CA PHE A 210 4.34 -6.34 -16.70
C PHE A 210 4.76 -7.51 -17.59
N VAL A 211 3.88 -8.48 -17.86
CA VAL A 211 4.17 -9.60 -18.77
C VAL A 211 4.02 -9.20 -20.23
N GLY A 212 3.13 -8.25 -20.54
CA GLY A 212 2.91 -7.74 -21.88
C GLY A 212 3.92 -6.70 -22.35
N LEU A 213 4.76 -6.18 -21.46
CA LEU A 213 5.84 -5.22 -21.73
C LEU A 213 7.17 -5.96 -22.00
#